data_AF-A0A9D7ZB92-F1
#
_entry.id   AF-A0A9D7ZB92-F1
#
_cell.length_a   1.000
_cell.length_b   1.000
_cell.length_c   1.000
_cell.angle_alpha   90.00
_cell.angle_beta   90.00
_cell.angle_gamma   90.00
#
_symmetry.space_group_name_H-M   'P 1'
#
loop_
_entity.id
_entity.type
_entity.pdbx_description
1 polymer ?
#
loop_
_entity_poly.entity_id
_entity_poly.type
_entity_poly.pdbx_seq_one_letter_code
_entity_poly.pdbx_strand_id
1 'polypeptide(L)' 'AVYVSELLGLRPIVSGRGKVVEQSPLPGRVINKNQTVYLRLN' A
#
# COMPACT_ATOMS: atom_id res chain seq x y z
N ALA A 1 -1.26 -7.44 1.24
CA ALA A 1 -1.06 -5.98 1.26
C ALA A 1 -2.24 -5.25 0.62
N VAL A 2 -2.55 -5.51 -0.65
CA VAL A 2 -3.68 -4.88 -1.37
C VAL A 2 -5.02 -4.99 -0.64
N TYR A 3 -5.41 -6.21 -0.26
CA TYR A 3 -6.67 -6.44 0.47
C TYR A 3 -6.81 -5.61 1.75
N VAL A 4 -5.73 -5.48 2.52
CA VAL A 4 -5.74 -4.68 3.76
C VAL A 4 -5.85 -3.20 3.43
N SER A 5 -5.19 -2.73 2.37
CA SER A 5 -5.30 -1.34 1.91
C SER A 5 -6.74 -1.01 1.51
N GLU A 6 -7.43 -1.91 0.81
CA GLU A 6 -8.83 -1.71 0.40
C GLU A 6 -9.79 -1.71 1.59
N LEU A 7 -9.62 -2.62 2.55
CA LEU A 7 -10.41 -2.64 3.79
C LEU A 7 -10.26 -1.34 4.60
N LEU A 8 -9.08 -0.73 4.58
CA LEU A 8 -8.80 0.53 5.25
C LEU A 8 -9.28 1.76 4.45
N GLY A 9 -9.91 1.54 3.29
CA GLY A 9 -10.37 2.59 2.39
C GLY A 9 -9.23 3.37 1.73
N LEU A 10 -8.06 2.75 1.58
CA LEU A 10 -6.91 3.32 0.90
C LEU A 10 -6.97 3.01 -0.60
N ARG A 11 -6.17 3.74 -1.38
CA ARG A 11 -6.05 3.55 -2.83
C ARG A 11 -4.68 2.93 -3.14
N PRO A 12 -4.55 1.60 -3.16
CA PRO A 12 -3.27 0.96 -3.46
C PRO A 12 -2.92 1.12 -4.96
N ILE A 13 -1.71 1.58 -5.24
CA ILE A 13 -1.06 1.52 -6.56
C ILE A 13 0.05 0.48 -6.46
N VAL A 14 -0.08 -0.59 -7.23
CA VAL A 14 0.80 -1.75 -7.17
C VAL A 14 1.64 -1.83 -8.43
N SER A 15 2.95 -2.01 -8.27
CA SER A 15 3.88 -2.25 -9.37
C SER A 15 4.67 -3.53 -9.14
N GLY A 16 4.70 -4.42 -10.13
CA GLY A 16 5.36 -5.72 -10.06
C GLY A 16 4.42 -6.89 -9.78
N ARG A 17 4.98 -8.07 -9.51
CA ARG A 17 4.28 -9.31 -9.14
C ARG A 17 5.10 -9.97 -8.05
N GLY A 18 4.49 -10.62 -7.06
CA GLY A 18 5.25 -11.31 -6.00
C GLY A 18 5.06 -10.69 -4.62
N LYS A 19 6.13 -10.63 -3.81
CA LYS A 19 6.06 -10.15 -2.42
C LYS A 19 6.34 -8.65 -2.36
N VAL A 20 5.79 -7.97 -1.35
CA VAL A 20 6.06 -6.54 -1.14
C VAL A 20 7.51 -6.37 -0.73
N VAL A 21 8.25 -5.56 -1.47
CA VAL A 21 9.62 -5.17 -1.15
C VAL A 21 9.69 -3.74 -0.65
N GLU A 22 8.84 -2.85 -1.15
CA GLU A 22 8.79 -1.45 -0.72
C GLU A 22 7.35 -0.95 -0.65
N GLN A 23 7.13 0.01 0.25
CA GLN A 23 5.85 0.69 0.39
C GLN A 23 6.01 2.16 0.73
N SER A 24 5.03 2.96 0.31
CA SER A 24 4.85 4.34 0.73
C SER A 24 3.38 4.59 1.03
N PRO A 25 3.00 5.13 2.20
CA PRO A 25 3.87 5.62 3.27
C PRO A 25 4.66 4.53 4.00
N LEU A 26 5.76 4.93 4.65
CA LEU A 26 6.58 4.03 5.47
C LEU A 26 5.76 3.48 6.65
N PRO A 27 6.08 2.26 7.13
CA PRO A 27 5.46 1.69 8.31
C PRO A 27 5.51 2.64 9.51
N GLY A 28 4.41 2.70 10.29
CA GLY A 28 4.29 3.58 11.46
C GLY A 28 3.91 5.02 11.15
N ARG A 29 3.84 5.43 9.88
CA ARG A 29 3.25 6.72 9.51
C ARG A 29 1.74 6.67 9.61
N VAL A 30 1.15 7.79 10.02
CA VAL A 30 -0.30 7.98 10.01
C VAL A 30 -0.79 7.89 8.56
N ILE A 31 -1.84 7.11 8.35
CA ILE A 31 -2.54 6.98 7.08
C ILE A 31 -3.96 7.54 7.23
N ASN A 32 -4.45 8.20 6.20
CA ASN A 32 -5.79 8.75 6.13
C ASN A 32 -6.67 7.91 5.20
N LYS A 33 -7.98 7.90 5.44
CA LYS A 33 -8.93 7.31 4.47
C LYS A 33 -8.75 7.98 3.10
N ASN A 34 -8.91 7.19 2.05
CA ASN A 34 -8.79 7.60 0.66
C ASN A 34 -7.37 8.03 0.22
N GLN A 35 -6.36 7.84 1.08
CA GLN A 35 -4.96 8.11 0.75
C GLN A 35 -4.41 7.05 -0.21
N THR A 36 -3.54 7.51 -1.12
CA THR A 36 -2.84 6.61 -2.05
C THR A 36 -1.67 5.92 -1.34
N VAL A 37 -1.57 4.61 -1.51
CA VAL A 37 -0.46 3.79 -1.00
C VAL A 37 0.24 3.14 -2.17
N TYR A 38 1.55 3.35 -2.29
CA TYR A 38 2.35 2.74 -3.34
C TYR A 38 2.97 1.45 -2.80
N LEU A 39 2.85 0.36 -3.55
CA LEU A 39 3.41 -0.95 -3.22
C LEU A 39 4.29 -1.43 -4.38
N ARG A 40 5.58 -1.67 -4.13
CA ARG A 40 6.49 -2.31 -5.10
C ARG A 40 6.66 -3.78 -4.73
N LEU A 41 6.50 -4.64 -5.73
CA LEU A 41 6.66 -6.09 -5.62
C LEU A 41 7.91 -6.56 -6.39
N ASN A 42 8.47 -7.71 -6.01
CA ASN A 42 9.61 -8.36 -6.67
C ASN A 42 9.26 -9.59 -7.49
#